data_AF-A0A6V7W803-F1
#
_entry.id   AF-A0A6V7W803-F1
#
_cell.length_a   1.000
_cell.length_b   1.000
_cell.length_c   1.000
_cell.angle_alpha   90.00
_cell.angle_beta   90.00
_cell.angle_gamma   90.00
#
_symmetry.space_group_name_H-M   'P 1'
#
loop_
_entity.id
_entity.type
_entity.pdbx_description
1 polymer ?
#
loop_
_entity_poly.entity_id
_entity_poly.type
_entity_poly.pdbx_seq_one_letter_code
_entity_poly.pdbx_strand_id
1 'polypeptide(L)'
;MEQRSIHRDHGDLHFFSNEESSSSNIPSNVYEYFQLVEDGKFPFFNNTQVHVSAMKNSAGETLLNAAARLGHHEIVERLVGDIDVEETDYDGWTALLNASHHGFADIVRTLLNAGASIENPDLMGWTSLMWACYKNRPEVVDVLIEFKAHVNIVGEEDGLTPLIIASGRGFVELVPKLLEAGAQVNTSDKFGSTALIWAARKGHLQIVQYLLNSGAELDAVGMQASSALMLATRGNYIPVVEALLAREPNVNIVDYNGLSALVLQLEKATRK
;
A
#
# COMPACT_ATOMS: atom_id res chain seq x y z
N MET A 1 -70.32 60.71 -12.09
CA MET A 1 -68.86 60.79 -11.84
C MET A 1 -68.23 59.75 -12.76
N GLU A 2 -67.90 60.16 -13.99
CA GLU A 2 -66.52 60.46 -14.47
C GLU A 2 -65.73 59.15 -14.71
N GLN A 3 -65.55 58.70 -15.96
CA GLN A 3 -64.43 59.04 -16.86
C GLN A 3 -63.03 58.95 -16.21
N ARG A 4 -62.19 57.98 -16.62
CA ARG A 4 -60.99 58.19 -17.47
C ARG A 4 -60.08 56.96 -17.55
N SER A 5 -59.68 56.69 -18.79
CA SER A 5 -58.49 55.95 -19.23
C SER A 5 -57.21 56.76 -18.95
N ILE A 6 -56.05 56.09 -18.78
CA ILE A 6 -54.65 56.37 -19.22
C ILE A 6 -53.83 55.15 -18.72
N HIS A 7 -53.20 54.23 -19.48
CA HIS A 7 -52.18 54.24 -20.57
C HIS A 7 -50.71 54.17 -20.08
N ARG A 8 -49.97 53.16 -20.63
CA ARG A 8 -48.49 52.95 -20.75
C ARG A 8 -47.72 52.41 -19.52
N ASP A 9 -46.66 51.60 -19.63
CA ASP A 9 -45.89 51.04 -20.76
C ASP A 9 -44.94 49.91 -20.26
N HIS A 10 -44.55 49.05 -21.21
CA HIS A 10 -43.27 48.33 -21.40
C HIS A 10 -42.58 47.51 -20.28
N GLY A 11 -42.30 46.25 -20.64
CA GLY A 11 -41.25 45.43 -20.03
C GLY A 11 -41.25 43.98 -20.52
N ASP A 12 -40.89 43.76 -21.79
CA ASP A 12 -40.44 42.44 -22.27
C ASP A 12 -39.25 41.95 -21.42
N LEU A 13 -39.35 40.75 -20.85
CA LEU A 13 -38.19 39.92 -20.52
C LEU A 13 -38.51 38.45 -20.85
N HIS A 14 -38.24 38.14 -22.11
CA HIS A 14 -37.47 36.98 -22.57
C HIS A 14 -37.27 35.80 -21.58
N PHE A 15 -37.67 34.63 -22.08
CA PHE A 15 -36.93 33.36 -22.06
C PHE A 15 -36.10 33.04 -20.81
N PHE A 16 -36.57 32.06 -20.04
CA PHE A 16 -35.72 30.96 -19.57
C PHE A 16 -36.49 29.64 -19.68
N SER A 17 -36.69 29.20 -20.91
CA SER A 17 -36.53 27.78 -21.22
C SER A 17 -35.02 27.51 -21.24
N ASN A 18 -34.47 27.07 -20.12
CA ASN A 18 -33.26 26.24 -20.13
C ASN A 18 -33.81 24.83 -19.82
N GLU A 19 -33.98 23.90 -20.76
CA GLU A 19 -33.00 23.50 -21.78
C GLU A 19 -31.57 23.68 -21.29
N GLU A 20 -31.25 23.04 -20.16
CA GLU A 20 -30.00 22.28 -20.12
C GLU A 20 -30.32 20.82 -20.48
N SER A 21 -30.80 20.64 -21.72
CA SER A 21 -30.15 19.67 -22.59
C SER A 21 -28.68 20.10 -22.75
N SER A 22 -27.87 19.92 -21.71
CA SER A 22 -26.45 19.76 -21.93
C SER A 22 -26.36 18.48 -22.73
N SER A 23 -26.14 18.63 -24.04
CA SER A 23 -25.54 17.59 -24.84
C SER A 23 -24.46 16.96 -23.98
N SER A 24 -24.72 15.74 -23.49
CA SER A 24 -23.72 14.90 -22.86
C SER A 24 -22.58 14.91 -23.85
N ASN A 25 -21.51 15.64 -23.52
CA ASN A 25 -20.36 15.74 -24.40
C ASN A 25 -19.66 14.39 -24.25
N ILE A 26 -20.19 13.38 -24.95
CA ILE A 26 -19.71 12.01 -24.88
C ILE A 26 -18.26 12.09 -25.33
N PRO A 27 -17.30 11.67 -24.49
CA PRO A 27 -15.90 11.77 -24.84
C PRO A 27 -15.65 11.01 -26.14
N SER A 28 -14.91 11.64 -27.04
CA SER A 28 -14.75 11.20 -28.43
C SER A 28 -13.61 10.19 -28.62
N ASN A 29 -12.74 10.06 -27.63
CA ASN A 29 -11.58 9.17 -27.66
C ASN A 29 -11.19 8.74 -26.25
N VAL A 30 -10.35 7.69 -26.15
CA VAL A 30 -9.89 7.12 -24.87
C VAL A 30 -9.23 8.16 -23.97
N TYR A 31 -8.42 9.07 -24.51
CA TYR A 31 -7.73 10.09 -23.73
C TYR A 31 -8.71 10.96 -22.93
N GLU A 32 -9.81 11.40 -23.53
CA GLU A 32 -10.82 12.21 -22.84
C GLU A 32 -11.53 11.45 -21.70
N TYR A 33 -11.75 10.13 -21.84
CA TYR A 33 -12.29 9.31 -20.73
C TYR A 33 -11.31 9.28 -19.55
N PHE A 34 -10.02 9.09 -19.82
CA PHE A 34 -9.00 9.10 -18.77
C PHE A 34 -8.87 10.48 -18.12
N GLN A 35 -8.97 11.57 -18.89
CA GLN A 35 -8.96 12.93 -18.32
C GLN A 35 -10.15 13.15 -17.37
N LEU A 36 -11.33 12.61 -17.69
CA LEU A 36 -12.49 12.70 -16.80
C LEU A 36 -12.30 11.89 -15.51
N VAL A 37 -11.63 10.74 -15.58
CA VAL A 37 -11.23 9.99 -14.38
C VAL A 37 -10.21 10.80 -13.59
N GLU A 38 -9.18 11.35 -14.22
CA GLU A 38 -8.17 12.20 -13.57
C GLU A 38 -8.80 13.37 -12.81
N ASP A 39 -9.77 14.04 -13.44
CA ASP A 39 -10.49 15.18 -12.88
C ASP A 39 -11.53 14.80 -11.81
N GLY A 40 -11.81 13.50 -11.60
CA GLY A 40 -12.87 13.04 -10.70
C GLY A 40 -14.29 13.33 -11.20
N LYS A 41 -14.48 13.53 -12.51
CA LYS A 41 -15.74 13.98 -13.14
C LYS A 41 -16.34 12.93 -14.07
N PHE A 42 -16.03 11.66 -13.86
CA PHE A 42 -16.48 10.59 -14.75
C PHE A 42 -18.02 10.47 -14.75
N PRO A 43 -18.68 10.69 -15.90
CA PRO A 43 -20.13 10.81 -15.96
C PRO A 43 -20.82 9.44 -15.87
N PHE A 44 -22.13 9.45 -15.59
CA PHE A 44 -22.95 8.25 -15.70
C PHE A 44 -23.30 8.01 -17.17
N PHE A 45 -22.82 6.91 -17.75
CA PHE A 45 -23.22 6.51 -19.10
C PHE A 45 -24.49 5.67 -19.03
N ASN A 46 -25.64 6.33 -19.13
CA ASN A 46 -26.91 5.64 -19.37
C ASN A 46 -26.85 5.02 -20.78
N ASN A 47 -26.72 3.69 -20.87
CA ASN A 47 -26.90 2.85 -22.06
C ASN A 47 -25.76 2.75 -23.12
N THR A 48 -25.11 1.57 -23.10
CA THR A 48 -24.85 0.64 -24.23
C THR A 48 -24.00 1.04 -25.45
N GLN A 49 -23.57 2.28 -25.66
CA GLN A 49 -22.75 2.60 -26.84
C GLN A 49 -21.23 2.70 -26.58
N VAL A 50 -20.81 2.86 -25.33
CA VAL A 50 -19.39 3.02 -25.00
C VAL A 50 -18.89 1.77 -24.29
N HIS A 51 -18.08 0.97 -24.99
CA HIS A 51 -17.37 -0.17 -24.38
C HIS A 51 -16.16 0.33 -23.58
N VAL A 52 -16.42 0.93 -22.42
CA VAL A 52 -15.38 1.39 -21.49
C VAL A 52 -14.50 0.23 -20.99
N SER A 53 -15.02 -0.99 -20.99
CA SER A 53 -14.32 -2.21 -20.55
C SER A 53 -13.09 -2.56 -21.36
N ALA A 54 -13.03 -2.20 -22.65
CA ALA A 54 -11.89 -2.47 -23.52
C ALA A 54 -10.90 -1.29 -23.60
N MET A 55 -11.19 -0.15 -22.94
CA MET A 55 -10.35 1.03 -23.04
C MET A 55 -9.12 0.90 -22.17
N LYS A 56 -7.95 1.04 -22.79
CA LYS A 56 -6.66 1.14 -22.10
C LYS A 56 -5.91 2.38 -22.56
N ASN A 57 -5.24 3.06 -21.63
CA ASN A 57 -4.35 4.17 -21.98
C ASN A 57 -2.99 3.67 -22.51
N SER A 58 -2.05 4.57 -22.77
CA SER A 58 -0.71 4.20 -23.28
C SER A 58 0.14 3.38 -22.31
N ALA A 59 -0.21 3.33 -21.02
CA ALA A 59 0.43 2.48 -20.02
C ALA A 59 -0.28 1.13 -19.85
N GLY A 60 -1.37 0.88 -20.58
CA GLY A 60 -2.17 -0.33 -20.44
C GLY A 60 -3.18 -0.28 -19.30
N GLU A 61 -3.26 0.82 -18.54
CA GLU A 61 -4.23 0.97 -17.46
C GLU A 61 -5.65 1.00 -18.02
N THR A 62 -6.59 0.33 -17.35
CA THR A 62 -8.03 0.55 -17.52
C THR A 62 -8.47 1.82 -16.78
N LEU A 63 -9.69 2.29 -17.06
CA LEU A 63 -10.30 3.39 -16.29
C LEU A 63 -10.46 3.03 -14.79
N LEU A 64 -10.68 1.74 -14.48
CA LEU A 64 -10.78 1.24 -13.12
C LEU A 64 -9.41 1.32 -12.40
N ASN A 65 -8.31 0.92 -13.08
CA ASN A 65 -6.96 1.06 -12.51
C ASN A 65 -6.65 2.54 -12.20
N ALA A 66 -6.94 3.44 -13.14
CA ALA A 66 -6.71 4.87 -12.96
C ALA A 66 -7.54 5.46 -11.80
N ALA A 67 -8.84 5.14 -11.74
CA ALA A 67 -9.73 5.60 -10.66
C ALA A 67 -9.26 5.11 -9.29
N ALA A 68 -8.84 3.84 -9.19
CA ALA A 68 -8.31 3.26 -7.97
C ALA A 68 -6.96 3.88 -7.56
N ARG A 69 -6.07 4.13 -8.52
CA ARG A 69 -4.77 4.80 -8.28
C ARG A 69 -4.94 6.24 -7.79
N LEU A 70 -5.98 6.93 -8.25
CA LEU A 70 -6.23 8.34 -7.94
C LEU A 70 -7.13 8.55 -6.71
N GLY A 71 -7.76 7.51 -6.19
CA GLY A 71 -8.60 7.60 -5.00
C GLY A 71 -10.04 8.01 -5.27
N HIS A 72 -10.50 7.90 -6.51
CA HIS A 72 -11.86 8.31 -6.89
C HIS A 72 -12.88 7.21 -6.60
N HIS A 73 -13.25 7.07 -5.33
CA HIS A 73 -14.11 5.99 -4.85
C HIS A 73 -15.45 5.87 -5.59
N GLU A 74 -16.16 6.98 -5.81
CA GLU A 74 -17.44 6.96 -6.54
C GLU A 74 -17.29 6.50 -7.99
N ILE A 75 -16.14 6.74 -8.63
CA ILE A 75 -15.85 6.27 -9.98
C ILE A 75 -15.57 4.77 -9.95
N VAL A 76 -14.81 4.29 -8.96
CA VAL A 76 -14.58 2.85 -8.77
C VAL A 76 -15.90 2.10 -8.60
N GLU A 77 -16.78 2.56 -7.71
CA GLU A 77 -18.09 1.92 -7.48
C GLU A 77 -18.93 1.78 -8.75
N ARG A 78 -18.82 2.73 -9.67
CA ARG A 78 -19.51 2.67 -10.97
C ARG A 78 -18.86 1.68 -11.92
N LEU A 79 -17.53 1.58 -11.92
CA LEU A 79 -16.79 0.80 -12.92
C LEU A 79 -16.65 -0.69 -12.57
N VAL A 80 -16.72 -1.07 -11.29
CA VAL A 80 -16.50 -2.48 -10.86
C VAL A 80 -17.54 -3.48 -11.38
N GLY A 81 -18.68 -3.03 -11.92
CA GLY A 81 -19.67 -3.89 -12.59
C GLY A 81 -19.44 -4.06 -14.09
N ASP A 82 -18.67 -3.16 -14.71
CA ASP A 82 -18.51 -3.07 -16.17
C ASP A 82 -17.10 -3.47 -16.63
N ILE A 83 -16.09 -3.29 -15.78
CA ILE A 83 -14.68 -3.58 -16.06
C ILE A 83 -14.26 -4.78 -15.22
N ASP A 84 -13.56 -5.73 -15.84
CA ASP A 84 -12.94 -6.84 -15.12
C ASP A 84 -11.93 -6.29 -14.10
N VAL A 85 -12.15 -6.61 -12.83
CA VAL A 85 -11.36 -6.13 -11.68
C VAL A 85 -9.93 -6.69 -11.67
N GLU A 86 -9.68 -7.75 -12.45
CA GLU A 86 -8.37 -8.39 -12.58
C GLU A 86 -7.52 -7.84 -13.73
N GLU A 87 -8.03 -6.90 -14.52
CA GLU A 87 -7.26 -6.28 -15.58
C GLU A 87 -6.05 -5.52 -15.02
N THR A 88 -4.90 -5.75 -15.66
CA THR A 88 -3.64 -5.12 -15.32
C THR A 88 -3.21 -4.11 -16.37
N ASP A 89 -2.39 -3.16 -15.94
CA ASP A 89 -1.52 -2.39 -16.82
C ASP A 89 -0.31 -3.21 -17.31
N TYR A 90 0.62 -2.57 -18.03
CA TYR A 90 1.81 -3.25 -18.56
C TYR A 90 2.85 -3.62 -17.49
N ASP A 91 2.76 -3.05 -16.29
CA ASP A 91 3.62 -3.37 -15.14
C ASP A 91 2.95 -4.42 -14.22
N GLY A 92 1.78 -4.94 -14.59
CA GLY A 92 1.04 -5.96 -13.86
C GLY A 92 0.18 -5.42 -12.72
N TRP A 93 -0.09 -4.11 -12.67
CA TRP A 93 -0.87 -3.53 -11.59
C TRP A 93 -2.38 -3.67 -11.81
N THR A 94 -3.03 -4.39 -10.91
CA THR A 94 -4.50 -4.40 -10.77
C THR A 94 -4.99 -3.12 -10.09
N ALA A 95 -6.30 -2.89 -10.11
CA ALA A 95 -6.92 -1.79 -9.36
C ALA A 95 -6.71 -1.96 -7.85
N LEU A 96 -6.72 -3.20 -7.36
CA LEU A 96 -6.52 -3.53 -5.94
C LEU A 96 -5.09 -3.19 -5.48
N LEU A 97 -4.08 -3.51 -6.29
CA LEU A 97 -2.68 -3.15 -6.02
C LEU A 97 -2.51 -1.62 -5.97
N ASN A 98 -3.09 -0.91 -6.94
CA ASN A 98 -3.05 0.56 -7.01
C ASN A 98 -3.67 1.21 -5.76
N ALA A 99 -4.88 0.80 -5.38
CA ALA A 99 -5.56 1.33 -4.20
C ALA A 99 -4.80 1.02 -2.91
N SER A 100 -4.23 -0.18 -2.81
CA SER A 100 -3.52 -0.64 -1.61
C SER A 100 -2.20 0.12 -1.39
N HIS A 101 -1.46 0.39 -2.47
CA HIS A 101 -0.24 1.21 -2.42
C HIS A 101 -0.53 2.66 -2.01
N HIS A 102 -1.59 3.25 -2.55
CA HIS A 102 -1.94 4.65 -2.29
C HIS A 102 -2.69 4.86 -0.96
N GLY A 103 -3.25 3.81 -0.36
CA GLY A 103 -3.86 3.87 0.97
C GLY A 103 -5.37 4.07 0.98
N PHE A 104 -6.07 3.75 -0.12
CA PHE A 104 -7.51 3.99 -0.25
C PHE A 104 -8.31 2.80 0.27
N ALA A 105 -8.45 2.68 1.59
CA ALA A 105 -9.11 1.56 2.26
C ALA A 105 -10.55 1.29 1.76
N ASP A 106 -11.33 2.34 1.50
CA ASP A 106 -12.70 2.20 1.00
C ASP A 106 -12.72 1.61 -0.43
N ILE A 107 -11.79 2.02 -1.28
CA ILE A 107 -11.62 1.47 -2.64
C ILE A 107 -11.18 0.01 -2.57
N VAL A 108 -10.22 -0.32 -1.70
CA VAL A 108 -9.78 -1.70 -1.46
C VAL A 108 -10.97 -2.58 -1.08
N ARG A 109 -11.82 -2.12 -0.15
CA ARG A 109 -13.04 -2.84 0.27
C ARG A 109 -14.02 -3.02 -0.88
N THR A 110 -14.27 -1.98 -1.69
CA THR A 110 -15.16 -2.08 -2.86
C THR A 110 -14.65 -3.09 -3.87
N LEU A 111 -13.36 -3.07 -4.19
CA LEU A 111 -12.75 -4.01 -5.14
C LEU A 111 -12.82 -5.46 -4.64
N LEU A 112 -12.53 -5.71 -3.36
CA LEU A 112 -12.63 -7.05 -2.77
C LEU A 112 -14.08 -7.56 -2.74
N ASN A 113 -15.05 -6.69 -2.44
CA ASN A 113 -16.47 -7.04 -2.51
C ASN A 113 -16.94 -7.32 -3.95
N ALA A 114 -16.32 -6.67 -4.94
CA ALA A 114 -16.55 -6.94 -6.36
C ALA A 114 -15.86 -8.22 -6.88
N GLY A 115 -15.13 -8.93 -6.01
CA GLY A 115 -14.51 -10.21 -6.33
C GLY A 115 -13.04 -10.13 -6.75
N ALA A 116 -12.37 -9.00 -6.54
CA ALA A 116 -10.94 -8.90 -6.79
C ALA A 116 -10.16 -9.94 -5.95
N SER A 117 -9.26 -10.66 -6.59
CA SER A 117 -8.37 -11.64 -5.98
C SER A 117 -7.37 -10.93 -5.07
N ILE A 118 -7.51 -11.19 -3.77
CA ILE A 118 -6.70 -10.54 -2.73
C ILE A 118 -5.19 -10.86 -2.84
N GLU A 119 -4.84 -11.98 -3.47
CA GLU A 119 -3.46 -12.45 -3.61
C GLU A 119 -2.88 -12.28 -5.02
N ASN A 120 -3.57 -11.63 -5.95
CA ASN A 120 -3.00 -11.39 -7.27
C ASN A 120 -1.79 -10.44 -7.14
N PRO A 121 -0.57 -10.91 -7.50
CA PRO A 121 0.62 -10.11 -7.33
C PRO A 121 0.89 -9.23 -8.56
N ASP A 122 1.75 -8.24 -8.40
CA ASP A 122 2.39 -7.56 -9.53
C ASP A 122 3.47 -8.45 -10.21
N LEU A 123 4.13 -7.92 -11.24
CA LEU A 123 5.21 -8.64 -11.94
C LEU A 123 6.46 -8.93 -11.09
N MET A 124 6.57 -8.34 -9.89
CA MET A 124 7.64 -8.62 -8.93
C MET A 124 7.21 -9.63 -7.86
N GLY A 125 5.99 -10.18 -7.97
CA GLY A 125 5.44 -11.12 -7.00
C GLY A 125 4.90 -10.45 -5.73
N TRP A 126 4.69 -9.14 -5.72
CA TRP A 126 4.21 -8.42 -4.54
C TRP A 126 2.69 -8.32 -4.52
N THR A 127 2.11 -8.73 -3.39
CA THR A 127 0.66 -8.62 -3.16
C THR A 127 0.28 -7.25 -2.61
N SER A 128 -1.02 -6.97 -2.62
CA SER A 128 -1.62 -5.77 -2.03
C SER A 128 -1.20 -5.53 -0.58
N LEU A 129 -1.09 -6.59 0.23
CA LEU A 129 -0.65 -6.50 1.63
C LEU A 129 0.80 -6.06 1.75
N MET A 130 1.69 -6.56 0.88
CA MET A 130 3.09 -6.15 0.85
C MET A 130 3.24 -4.68 0.48
N TRP A 131 2.51 -4.20 -0.54
CA TRP A 131 2.52 -2.81 -0.93
C TRP A 131 1.95 -1.88 0.15
N ALA A 132 0.84 -2.27 0.79
CA ALA A 132 0.26 -1.54 1.91
C ALA A 132 1.25 -1.43 3.09
N CYS A 133 1.96 -2.51 3.41
CA CYS A 133 3.01 -2.50 4.43
C CYS A 133 4.20 -1.61 4.02
N TYR A 134 4.65 -1.70 2.78
CA TYR A 134 5.79 -0.93 2.27
C TYR A 134 5.52 0.58 2.27
N LYS A 135 4.28 0.97 1.99
CA LYS A 135 3.80 2.36 1.96
C LYS A 135 3.23 2.85 3.29
N ASN A 136 3.26 2.01 4.33
CA ASN A 136 2.71 2.31 5.65
C ASN A 136 1.24 2.76 5.57
N ARG A 137 0.35 1.85 5.15
CA ARG A 137 -1.11 2.08 5.04
C ARG A 137 -1.88 1.22 6.06
N PRO A 138 -1.93 1.60 7.35
CA PRO A 138 -2.55 0.77 8.39
C PRO A 138 -4.00 0.41 8.13
N GLU A 139 -4.80 1.35 7.62
CA GLU A 139 -6.22 1.12 7.35
C GLU A 139 -6.42 0.12 6.21
N VAL A 140 -5.57 0.17 5.16
CA VAL A 140 -5.57 -0.84 4.10
C VAL A 140 -5.13 -2.20 4.64
N VAL A 141 -4.10 -2.24 5.50
CA VAL A 141 -3.65 -3.49 6.14
C VAL A 141 -4.78 -4.11 6.94
N ASP A 142 -5.54 -3.32 7.69
CA ASP A 142 -6.72 -3.78 8.45
C ASP A 142 -7.79 -4.39 7.52
N VAL A 143 -8.13 -3.71 6.42
CA VAL A 143 -9.08 -4.23 5.42
C VAL A 143 -8.59 -5.56 4.82
N LEU A 144 -7.34 -5.63 4.41
CA LEU A 144 -6.79 -6.85 3.79
C LEU A 144 -6.79 -8.04 4.79
N ILE A 145 -6.45 -7.80 6.06
CA ILE A 145 -6.52 -8.82 7.13
C ILE A 145 -7.97 -9.25 7.40
N GLU A 146 -8.92 -8.30 7.40
CA GLU A 146 -10.35 -8.59 7.54
C GLU A 146 -10.84 -9.56 6.45
N PHE A 147 -10.42 -9.33 5.21
CA PHE A 147 -10.67 -10.19 4.05
C PHE A 147 -9.72 -11.41 3.95
N LYS A 148 -8.99 -11.73 5.00
CA LYS A 148 -8.15 -12.94 5.13
C LYS A 148 -6.98 -13.01 4.16
N ALA A 149 -6.36 -11.87 3.84
CA ALA A 149 -5.08 -11.86 3.12
C ALA A 149 -4.03 -12.73 3.82
N HIS A 150 -3.25 -13.48 3.05
CA HIS A 150 -2.21 -14.36 3.56
C HIS A 150 -0.99 -13.56 4.02
N VAL A 151 -0.87 -13.33 5.33
CA VAL A 151 0.16 -12.48 5.95
C VAL A 151 1.61 -12.99 5.85
N ASN A 152 1.81 -14.21 5.36
CA ASN A 152 3.10 -14.89 5.28
C ASN A 152 3.61 -15.12 3.85
N ILE A 153 3.05 -14.46 2.83
CA ILE A 153 3.62 -14.55 1.46
C ILE A 153 5.03 -13.95 1.49
N VAL A 154 5.93 -14.57 0.71
CA VAL A 154 7.31 -14.13 0.52
C VAL A 154 7.47 -13.54 -0.87
N GLY A 155 7.99 -12.31 -0.96
CA GLY A 155 8.19 -11.64 -2.25
C GLY A 155 9.25 -12.35 -3.09
N GLU A 156 9.10 -12.34 -4.41
CA GLU A 156 9.93 -13.18 -5.28
C GLU A 156 11.38 -12.71 -5.40
N GLU A 157 11.69 -11.42 -5.27
CA GLU A 157 13.06 -10.90 -5.46
C GLU A 157 13.94 -11.23 -4.26
N ASP A 158 13.62 -10.67 -3.09
CA ASP A 158 14.41 -10.74 -1.87
C ASP A 158 13.86 -11.72 -0.81
N GLY A 159 12.67 -12.29 -1.01
CA GLY A 159 12.02 -13.15 -0.01
C GLY A 159 11.42 -12.38 1.17
N LEU A 160 11.13 -11.08 1.01
CA LEU A 160 10.56 -10.27 2.09
C LEU A 160 9.11 -10.67 2.39
N THR A 161 8.78 -10.80 3.68
CA THR A 161 7.39 -10.90 4.15
C THR A 161 6.85 -9.53 4.52
N PRO A 162 5.51 -9.34 4.63
CA PRO A 162 4.92 -8.12 5.18
C PRO A 162 5.53 -7.71 6.53
N LEU A 163 5.80 -8.67 7.43
CA LEU A 163 6.39 -8.41 8.74
C LEU A 163 7.84 -7.92 8.63
N ILE A 164 8.65 -8.49 7.72
CA ILE A 164 10.01 -8.01 7.46
C ILE A 164 9.98 -6.59 6.88
N ILE A 165 9.07 -6.32 5.94
CA ILE A 165 8.90 -4.98 5.34
C ILE A 165 8.58 -3.94 6.42
N ALA A 166 7.56 -4.19 7.24
CA ALA A 166 7.17 -3.27 8.32
C ALA A 166 8.31 -3.08 9.34
N SER A 167 8.97 -4.17 9.73
CA SER A 167 10.03 -4.16 10.73
C SER A 167 11.28 -3.41 10.28
N GLY A 168 11.73 -3.64 9.04
CA GLY A 168 12.90 -2.95 8.49
C GLY A 168 12.64 -1.46 8.20
N ARG A 169 11.39 -1.07 7.94
CA ARG A 169 11.02 0.33 7.66
C ARG A 169 10.62 1.13 8.90
N GLY A 170 10.45 0.48 10.06
CA GLY A 170 10.19 1.17 11.32
C GLY A 170 8.71 1.45 11.57
N PHE A 171 7.80 0.71 10.93
CA PHE A 171 6.36 0.93 11.05
C PHE A 171 5.80 0.22 12.28
N VAL A 172 5.94 0.89 13.43
CA VAL A 172 5.59 0.37 14.77
C VAL A 172 4.13 -0.11 14.85
N GLU A 173 3.21 0.57 14.19
CA GLU A 173 1.77 0.21 14.21
C GLU A 173 1.46 -1.07 13.43
N LEU A 174 2.19 -1.35 12.35
CA LEU A 174 1.91 -2.50 11.49
C LEU A 174 2.42 -3.83 12.07
N VAL A 175 3.51 -3.79 12.82
CA VAL A 175 4.12 -4.98 13.41
C VAL A 175 3.14 -5.77 14.30
N PRO A 176 2.46 -5.17 15.31
CA PRO A 176 1.49 -5.90 16.12
C PRO A 176 0.30 -6.40 15.29
N LYS A 177 -0.25 -5.58 14.37
CA LYS A 177 -1.36 -6.00 13.48
C LYS A 177 -1.03 -7.27 12.71
N LEU A 178 0.17 -7.32 12.11
CA LEU A 178 0.63 -8.48 11.34
C LEU A 178 0.83 -9.72 12.23
N LEU A 179 1.44 -9.55 13.42
CA LEU A 179 1.67 -10.66 14.35
C LEU A 179 0.35 -11.22 14.91
N GLU A 180 -0.60 -10.35 15.27
CA GLU A 180 -1.95 -10.73 15.72
C GLU A 180 -2.72 -11.46 14.61
N ALA A 181 -2.47 -11.11 13.35
CA ALA A 181 -3.01 -11.80 12.18
C ALA A 181 -2.27 -13.12 11.82
N GLY A 182 -1.28 -13.54 12.61
CA GLY A 182 -0.57 -14.81 12.44
C GLY A 182 0.69 -14.73 11.58
N ALA A 183 1.34 -13.56 11.47
CA ALA A 183 2.64 -13.47 10.83
C ALA A 183 3.69 -14.31 11.59
N GLN A 184 4.46 -15.08 10.85
CA GLN A 184 5.52 -15.94 11.37
C GLN A 184 6.74 -15.10 11.73
N VAL A 185 6.95 -14.89 13.03
CA VAL A 185 7.97 -13.99 13.58
C VAL A 185 9.41 -14.34 13.15
N ASN A 186 9.68 -15.62 12.88
CA ASN A 186 11.00 -16.16 12.56
C ASN A 186 11.22 -16.47 11.08
N THR A 187 10.28 -16.14 10.19
CA THR A 187 10.53 -16.24 8.75
C THR A 187 11.65 -15.28 8.37
N SER A 188 12.59 -15.78 7.57
CA SER A 188 13.72 -15.02 7.06
C SER A 188 13.56 -14.69 5.59
N ASP A 189 14.18 -13.59 5.17
CA ASP A 189 14.38 -13.30 3.75
C ASP A 189 15.38 -14.29 3.10
N LYS A 190 15.62 -14.15 1.80
CA LYS A 190 16.57 -15.01 1.05
C LYS A 190 18.01 -14.95 1.55
N PHE A 191 18.34 -13.94 2.37
CA PHE A 191 19.65 -13.77 2.96
C PHE A 191 19.70 -14.25 4.42
N GLY A 192 18.65 -14.92 4.90
CA GLY A 192 18.55 -15.41 6.28
C GLY A 192 18.20 -14.33 7.29
N SER A 193 17.88 -13.11 6.88
CA SER A 193 17.58 -12.01 7.80
C SER A 193 16.10 -12.04 8.20
N THR A 194 15.83 -12.20 9.50
CA THR A 194 14.49 -12.14 10.09
C THR A 194 14.04 -10.70 10.32
N ALA A 195 12.77 -10.51 10.67
CA ALA A 195 12.23 -9.21 11.07
C ALA A 195 13.04 -8.55 12.22
N LEU A 196 13.52 -9.36 13.18
CA LEU A 196 14.34 -8.88 14.30
C LEU A 196 15.69 -8.33 13.81
N ILE A 197 16.36 -9.05 12.91
CA ILE A 197 17.63 -8.64 12.30
C ILE A 197 17.46 -7.32 11.56
N TRP A 198 16.39 -7.17 10.77
CA TRP A 198 16.09 -5.94 10.04
C TRP A 198 15.81 -4.75 10.97
N ALA A 199 14.99 -4.93 12.00
CA ALA A 199 14.68 -3.89 12.98
C ALA A 199 15.95 -3.46 13.76
N ALA A 200 16.78 -4.42 14.17
CA ALA A 200 18.02 -4.16 14.90
C ALA A 200 19.07 -3.44 14.03
N ARG A 201 19.22 -3.85 12.77
CA ARG A 201 20.09 -3.19 11.78
C ARG A 201 19.74 -1.72 11.55
N LYS A 202 18.48 -1.34 11.77
CA LYS A 202 17.97 0.01 11.54
C LYS A 202 17.72 0.80 12.83
N GLY A 203 17.91 0.19 13.99
CA GLY A 203 17.80 0.87 15.29
C GLY A 203 16.36 1.01 15.81
N HIS A 204 15.41 0.22 15.32
CA HIS A 204 13.98 0.37 15.64
C HIS A 204 13.61 -0.31 16.97
N LEU A 205 13.96 0.33 18.09
CA LEU A 205 13.82 -0.23 19.45
C LEU A 205 12.43 -0.79 19.76
N GLN A 206 11.36 -0.03 19.48
CA GLN A 206 10.01 -0.47 19.83
C GLN A 206 9.64 -1.76 19.08
N ILE A 207 10.00 -1.87 17.81
CA ILE A 207 9.78 -3.06 17.01
C ILE A 207 10.62 -4.23 17.53
N VAL A 208 11.89 -4.00 17.86
CA VAL A 208 12.76 -5.02 18.48
C VAL A 208 12.10 -5.58 19.74
N GLN A 209 11.59 -4.72 20.62
CA GLN A 209 10.90 -5.16 21.85
C GLN A 209 9.64 -5.97 21.54
N TYR A 210 8.81 -5.53 20.60
CA TYR A 210 7.62 -6.27 20.17
C TYR A 210 7.95 -7.65 19.61
N LEU A 211 8.93 -7.74 18.72
CA LEU A 211 9.37 -9.01 18.13
C LEU A 211 9.92 -9.96 19.20
N LEU A 212 10.75 -9.48 20.12
CA LEU A 212 11.27 -10.27 21.25
C LEU A 212 10.16 -10.74 22.20
N ASN A 213 9.12 -9.95 22.41
CA ASN A 213 7.94 -10.36 23.18
C ASN A 213 7.08 -11.39 22.44
N SER A 214 7.21 -11.45 21.11
CA SER A 214 6.45 -12.34 20.24
C SER A 214 7.21 -13.61 19.86
N GLY A 215 8.32 -13.91 20.55
CA GLY A 215 9.09 -15.14 20.35
C GLY A 215 10.08 -15.11 19.18
N ALA A 216 10.55 -13.93 18.78
CA ALA A 216 11.63 -13.82 17.81
C ALA A 216 12.90 -14.54 18.29
N GLU A 217 13.52 -15.33 17.41
CA GLU A 217 14.77 -16.01 17.65
C GLU A 217 15.91 -14.99 17.75
N LEU A 218 16.44 -14.85 18.96
CA LEU A 218 17.41 -13.83 19.33
C LEU A 218 18.76 -13.99 18.63
N ASP A 219 19.18 -15.25 18.46
CA ASP A 219 20.51 -15.64 17.98
C ASP A 219 20.53 -16.04 16.49
N ALA A 220 19.43 -15.80 15.77
CA ALA A 220 19.38 -15.98 14.34
C ALA A 220 20.45 -15.12 13.64
N VAL A 221 21.01 -15.66 12.55
CA VAL A 221 22.03 -14.99 11.74
C VAL A 221 21.56 -14.84 10.30
N GLY A 222 21.71 -13.64 9.77
CA GLY A 222 21.36 -13.33 8.38
C GLY A 222 22.60 -13.21 7.51
N MET A 223 22.55 -12.24 6.59
CA MET A 223 23.64 -11.97 5.66
C MET A 223 24.97 -11.80 6.40
N GLN A 224 26.03 -12.43 5.87
CA GLN A 224 27.38 -12.42 6.45
C GLN A 224 27.48 -13.04 7.86
N ALA A 225 26.57 -13.95 8.22
CA ALA A 225 26.46 -14.52 9.57
C ALA A 225 26.29 -13.45 10.67
N SER A 226 25.67 -12.32 10.33
CA SER A 226 25.43 -11.24 11.28
C SER A 226 24.15 -11.46 12.09
N SER A 227 24.25 -11.46 13.41
CA SER A 227 23.11 -11.46 14.33
C SER A 227 22.52 -10.06 14.51
N ALA A 228 21.32 -9.98 15.09
CA ALA A 228 20.68 -8.71 15.45
C ALA A 228 21.59 -7.85 16.36
N LEU A 229 22.26 -8.47 17.34
CA LEU A 229 23.17 -7.80 18.26
C LEU A 229 24.37 -7.18 17.53
N MET A 230 24.99 -7.92 16.61
CA MET A 230 26.12 -7.41 15.83
C MET A 230 25.75 -6.19 14.99
N LEU A 231 24.60 -6.24 14.32
CA LEU A 231 24.13 -5.14 13.46
C LEU A 231 23.76 -3.91 14.29
N ALA A 232 23.10 -4.10 15.44
CA ALA A 232 22.80 -3.02 16.37
C ALA A 232 24.07 -2.34 16.92
N THR A 233 25.07 -3.14 17.30
CA THR A 233 26.38 -2.65 17.78
C THR A 233 27.12 -1.88 16.69
N ARG A 234 27.19 -2.43 15.46
CA ARG A 234 27.81 -1.75 14.30
C ARG A 234 27.15 -0.39 14.03
N GLY A 235 25.83 -0.33 14.14
CA GLY A 235 25.01 0.88 14.02
C GLY A 235 25.09 1.86 15.20
N ASN A 236 25.71 1.48 16.34
CA ASN A 236 25.69 2.26 17.59
C ASN A 236 24.27 2.54 18.12
N TYR A 237 23.34 1.60 17.92
CA TYR A 237 21.98 1.71 18.44
C TYR A 237 21.95 1.22 19.89
N ILE A 238 22.53 2.00 20.81
CA ILE A 238 22.72 1.61 22.22
C ILE A 238 21.43 1.08 22.88
N PRO A 239 20.26 1.73 22.75
CA PRO A 239 19.03 1.19 23.35
C PRO A 239 18.62 -0.17 22.78
N VAL A 240 18.88 -0.44 21.50
CA VAL A 240 18.62 -1.74 20.88
C VAL A 240 19.60 -2.79 21.40
N VAL A 241 20.88 -2.43 21.52
CA VAL A 241 21.91 -3.31 22.10
C VAL A 241 21.52 -3.69 23.53
N GLU A 242 21.12 -2.72 24.35
CA GLU A 242 20.65 -2.95 25.72
C GLU A 242 19.42 -3.87 25.75
N ALA A 243 18.43 -3.63 24.89
CA ALA A 243 17.23 -4.46 24.81
C ALA A 243 17.54 -5.90 24.39
N LEU A 244 18.48 -6.10 23.46
CA LEU A 244 18.93 -7.43 23.04
C LEU A 244 19.70 -8.13 24.17
N LEU A 245 20.67 -7.44 24.80
CA LEU A 245 21.46 -8.00 25.90
C LEU A 245 20.61 -8.39 27.11
N ALA A 246 19.52 -7.66 27.37
CA ALA A 246 18.55 -8.00 28.42
C ALA A 246 17.84 -9.34 28.20
N ARG A 247 17.97 -9.95 27.02
CA ARG A 247 17.46 -11.30 26.69
C ARG A 247 18.56 -12.37 26.66
N GLU A 248 19.74 -12.06 27.17
CA GLU A 248 20.89 -12.98 27.30
C GLU A 248 21.26 -13.70 25.98
N PRO A 249 21.54 -12.96 24.90
CA PRO A 249 21.92 -13.53 23.59
C PRO A 249 23.26 -14.25 23.69
N ASN A 250 23.53 -15.14 22.75
CA ASN A 250 24.86 -15.68 22.56
C ASN A 250 25.82 -14.59 22.01
N VAL A 251 26.53 -13.92 22.91
CA VAL A 251 27.50 -12.86 22.57
C VAL A 251 28.77 -13.36 21.84
N ASN A 252 28.95 -14.68 21.73
CA ASN A 252 30.10 -15.30 21.08
C ASN A 252 29.86 -15.68 19.61
N ILE A 253 28.66 -15.42 19.07
CA ILE A 253 28.43 -15.52 17.63
C ILE A 253 29.46 -14.62 16.92
N VAL A 254 30.03 -15.12 15.82
CA VAL A 254 30.98 -14.40 14.98
C VAL A 254 30.47 -14.33 13.54
N ASP A 255 30.74 -13.19 12.90
CA ASP A 255 30.45 -13.03 11.47
C ASP A 255 31.48 -13.80 10.62
N TYR A 256 31.37 -13.75 9.28
CA TYR A 256 32.34 -14.43 8.40
C TYR A 256 33.78 -13.91 8.52
N ASN A 257 34.01 -12.76 9.16
CA ASN A 257 35.35 -12.24 9.45
C ASN A 257 35.86 -12.69 10.83
N GLY A 258 35.09 -13.51 11.56
CA GLY A 258 35.42 -13.93 12.91
C GLY A 258 35.18 -12.86 13.98
N LEU A 259 34.46 -11.79 13.66
CA LEU A 259 34.23 -10.68 14.60
C LEU A 259 32.93 -10.91 15.37
N SER A 260 32.97 -10.85 16.70
CA SER A 260 31.76 -10.84 17.54
C SER A 260 31.25 -9.42 17.78
N ALA A 261 30.05 -9.28 18.36
CA ALA A 261 29.51 -7.98 18.75
C ALA A 261 30.46 -7.22 19.71
N LEU A 262 31.13 -7.93 20.63
CA LEU A 262 32.10 -7.33 21.54
C LEU A 262 33.32 -6.76 20.80
N VAL A 263 33.87 -7.54 19.85
CA VAL A 263 35.04 -7.11 19.07
C VAL A 263 34.70 -5.90 18.19
N LEU A 264 33.50 -5.90 17.58
CA LEU A 264 33.01 -4.76 16.79
C LEU A 264 32.90 -3.46 17.61
N GLN A 265 32.53 -3.56 18.90
CA GLN A 265 32.50 -2.40 19.79
C GLN A 265 33.91 -1.84 20.06
N LEU A 266 34.90 -2.72 20.26
CA LEU A 266 36.29 -2.35 20.54
C LEU A 266 36.99 -1.70 19.32
N GLU A 267 36.83 -2.25 18.13
CA GLU A 267 37.41 -1.67 16.90
C GLU A 267 36.91 -0.25 16.62
N LYS A 268 35.67 0.05 17.03
CA LYS A 268 35.08 1.37 16.84
C LYS A 268 35.62 2.38 17.85
N ALA A 269 35.93 1.94 19.07
CA ALA A 269 36.53 2.77 20.10
C ALA A 269 37.98 3.17 19.78
N THR A 270 38.72 2.34 19.04
CA THR A 270 40.12 2.60 18.66
C THR A 270 40.28 3.44 17.39
N ARG A 271 39.20 3.67 16.62
CA ARG A 271 39.18 4.50 15.40
C ARG A 271 38.73 5.95 15.65
N LYS A 272 38.50 6.36 16.90
CA LYS A 272 38.22 7.74 17.32
C LYS A 272 39.46 8.34 17.97
#